data_AF-A0A321L5X5-F1
#
_entry.id   AF-A0A321L5X5-F1
#
_cell.length_a   1.000
_cell.length_b   1.000
_cell.length_c   1.000
_cell.angle_alpha   90.00
_cell.angle_beta   90.00
_cell.angle_gamma   90.00
#
_symmetry.space_group_name_H-M   'P 1'
#
loop_
_entity.id
_entity.type
_entity.pdbx_description
1 polymer ?
#
loop_
_entity_poly.entity_id
_entity_poly.type
_entity_poly.pdbx_seq_one_letter_code
_entity_poly.pdbx_strand_id
1 'polypeptide(L)'
;MAVVKLLLAAVVAGMLTGLPAVALSQSGTTRRIEQPRDPALELTAKHNLEVARYYITKRKAYQGALDRLLEITETYAEFSRMDEVLFLIGEANQKISKQDESVKFFKRLLKDFPDSEFSKKAREHLAEMNVAADESKP
;
A
#
# COMPACT_ATOMS: atom_id res chain seq x y z
N MET A 1 52.10 -45.87 15.67
CA MET A 1 52.25 -47.18 14.99
C MET A 1 50.99 -47.43 14.18
N ALA A 2 51.18 -47.66 12.89
CA ALA A 2 50.14 -47.91 11.90
C ALA A 2 49.49 -49.29 12.07
N VAL A 3 48.45 -49.53 11.26
CA VAL A 3 47.90 -50.78 10.67
C VAL A 3 46.38 -50.79 10.88
N VAL A 4 45.55 -50.25 9.99
CA VAL A 4 45.13 -50.76 8.66
C VAL A 4 44.50 -52.16 8.71
N LYS A 5 43.18 -52.21 8.44
CA LYS A 5 42.34 -53.27 7.81
C LYS A 5 40.90 -53.09 8.33
N LEU A 6 39.81 -53.24 7.58
CA LEU A 6 39.55 -53.46 6.17
C LEU A 6 38.06 -53.09 5.99
N LEU A 7 37.70 -52.56 4.83
CA LEU A 7 36.33 -52.24 4.41
C LEU A 7 35.43 -53.49 4.37
N LEU A 8 34.16 -53.33 4.75
CA LEU A 8 33.05 -53.89 3.96
C LEU A 8 31.85 -52.94 4.00
N ALA A 9 31.47 -52.48 2.82
CA ALA A 9 30.35 -51.61 2.57
C ALA A 9 29.03 -52.39 2.68
N ALA A 10 28.02 -51.77 3.32
CA ALA A 10 26.63 -52.07 3.07
C ALA A 10 25.90 -50.73 2.84
N VAL A 11 25.55 -50.53 1.57
CA VAL A 11 24.74 -49.44 1.03
C VAL A 11 23.30 -49.63 1.49
N VAL A 12 22.68 -48.64 2.17
CA VAL A 12 21.26 -48.29 1.95
C VAL A 12 21.06 -46.79 2.20
N ALA A 13 20.90 -46.08 1.09
CA ALA A 13 20.06 -44.90 0.84
C ALA A 13 19.81 -43.87 1.97
N GLY A 14 20.47 -42.71 1.84
CA GLY A 14 20.05 -41.44 2.43
C GLY A 14 20.42 -40.31 1.48
N MET A 15 19.42 -39.60 0.96
CA MET A 15 19.49 -38.62 -0.13
C MET A 15 20.59 -37.54 0.04
N LEU A 16 21.42 -37.40 -0.99
CA LEU A 16 22.02 -36.14 -1.48
C LEU A 16 20.88 -35.11 -1.67
N THR A 17 20.88 -33.84 -1.26
CA THR A 17 21.80 -32.68 -1.40
C THR A 17 21.22 -31.56 -0.48
N GLY A 18 21.92 -30.67 0.24
CA GLY A 18 22.92 -29.70 -0.20
C GLY A 18 22.35 -28.27 -0.42
N LEU A 19 22.45 -27.40 0.62
CA LEU A 19 22.57 -25.90 0.60
C LEU A 19 21.30 -25.01 0.38
N PRO A 20 21.33 -23.66 0.61
CA PRO A 20 20.81 -22.98 1.81
C PRO A 20 19.78 -21.85 1.49
N ALA A 21 19.26 -21.21 2.56
CA ALA A 21 18.69 -19.85 2.60
C ALA A 21 17.50 -19.50 1.67
N VAL A 22 16.30 -19.41 2.27
CA VAL A 22 15.30 -18.43 1.83
C VAL A 22 14.82 -17.66 3.06
N ALA A 23 15.44 -16.49 3.26
CA ALA A 23 14.84 -15.43 4.05
C ALA A 23 13.64 -14.89 3.25
N LEU A 24 12.42 -15.22 3.65
CA LEU A 24 11.22 -14.57 3.11
C LEU A 24 11.07 -13.19 3.75
N SER A 25 11.88 -12.25 3.28
CA SER A 25 11.44 -10.87 3.19
C SER A 25 10.41 -10.82 2.06
N GLN A 26 9.14 -10.99 2.39
CA GLN A 26 8.04 -10.82 1.44
C GLN A 26 7.06 -9.78 1.95
N SER A 27 7.26 -8.53 1.53
CA SER A 27 6.16 -7.61 1.24
C SER A 27 6.71 -6.43 0.43
N GLY A 28 7.22 -6.72 -0.75
CA GLY A 28 7.76 -5.75 -1.70
C GLY A 28 7.42 -6.17 -3.12
N THR A 29 6.13 -6.27 -3.42
CA THR A 29 5.61 -6.50 -4.77
C THR A 29 4.11 -6.21 -4.75
N THR A 30 3.73 -5.06 -5.30
CA THR A 30 2.44 -4.78 -5.95
C THR A 30 1.34 -5.83 -5.71
N ARG A 31 0.48 -5.64 -4.68
CA ARG A 31 -0.82 -6.31 -4.61
C ARG A 31 -1.75 -5.71 -5.67
N ARG A 32 -1.45 -5.97 -6.93
CA ARG A 32 -2.36 -5.80 -8.06
C ARG A 32 -2.73 -7.17 -8.59
N ILE A 33 -3.29 -8.03 -7.74
CA ILE A 33 -3.90 -9.29 -8.18
C ILE A 33 -5.24 -9.46 -7.45
N GLU A 34 -6.27 -9.10 -8.23
CA GLU A 34 -7.68 -9.40 -8.19
C GLU A 34 -8.09 -10.58 -7.28
N GLN A 35 -8.32 -10.32 -5.99
CA GLN A 35 -9.41 -11.04 -5.34
C GLN A 35 -10.72 -10.50 -5.91
N PRO A 36 -11.75 -11.35 -6.15
CA PRO A 36 -13.06 -10.86 -6.51
C PRO A 36 -13.51 -9.86 -5.43
N ARG A 37 -13.49 -8.58 -5.77
CA ARG A 37 -14.00 -7.54 -4.87
C ARG A 37 -15.46 -7.84 -4.66
N ASP A 38 -15.89 -7.97 -3.41
CA ASP A 38 -17.31 -8.09 -3.12
C ASP A 38 -18.04 -6.90 -3.78
N PRO A 39 -18.91 -7.15 -4.77
CA PRO A 39 -19.56 -6.08 -5.51
C PRO A 39 -20.37 -5.14 -4.60
N ALA A 40 -20.88 -5.63 -3.47
CA ALA A 40 -21.64 -4.83 -2.52
C ALA A 40 -20.73 -3.86 -1.74
N LEU A 41 -19.55 -4.32 -1.32
CA LEU A 41 -18.56 -3.46 -0.66
C LEU A 41 -17.99 -2.42 -1.63
N GLU A 42 -17.70 -2.82 -2.86
CA GLU A 42 -17.25 -1.94 -3.93
C GLU A 42 -18.29 -0.84 -4.24
N LEU A 43 -19.59 -1.20 -4.30
CA LEU A 43 -20.67 -0.23 -4.52
C LEU A 43 -20.79 0.76 -3.36
N THR A 44 -20.72 0.28 -2.12
CA THR A 44 -20.79 1.12 -0.92
C THR A 44 -19.61 2.10 -0.86
N ALA A 45 -18.40 1.61 -1.12
CA ALA A 45 -17.21 2.45 -1.19
C ALA A 45 -17.31 3.53 -2.29
N LYS A 46 -17.85 3.17 -3.48
CA LYS A 46 -18.13 4.14 -4.56
C LYS A 46 -19.08 5.23 -4.10
N HIS A 47 -20.17 4.84 -3.42
CA HIS A 47 -21.14 5.81 -2.91
C HIS A 47 -20.50 6.78 -1.90
N ASN A 48 -19.76 6.27 -0.91
CA ASN A 48 -19.07 7.11 0.07
C ASN A 48 -18.09 8.09 -0.58
N LEU A 49 -17.37 7.63 -1.59
CA LEU A 49 -16.44 8.46 -2.36
C LEU A 49 -17.16 9.54 -3.18
N GLU A 50 -18.33 9.25 -3.75
CA GLU A 50 -19.16 10.26 -4.42
C GLU A 50 -19.66 11.34 -3.45
N VAL A 51 -20.10 10.94 -2.26
CA VAL A 51 -20.52 11.88 -1.21
C VAL A 51 -19.34 12.75 -0.77
N ALA A 52 -18.16 12.16 -0.56
CA ALA A 52 -16.95 12.90 -0.21
C ALA A 52 -16.57 13.94 -1.28
N ARG A 53 -16.59 13.55 -2.57
CA ARG A 53 -16.38 14.49 -3.69
C ARG A 53 -17.38 15.64 -3.68
N TYR A 54 -18.65 15.35 -3.44
CA TYR A 54 -19.67 16.39 -3.35
C TYR A 54 -19.39 17.36 -2.18
N TYR A 55 -18.99 16.84 -1.02
CA TYR A 55 -18.63 17.65 0.14
C TYR A 55 -17.41 18.54 -0.12
N ILE A 56 -16.38 18.02 -0.77
CA ILE A 56 -15.19 18.79 -1.15
C ILE A 56 -15.54 19.88 -2.16
N THR A 57 -16.21 19.52 -3.26
CA THR A 57 -16.38 20.41 -4.43
C THR A 57 -17.54 21.39 -4.30
N LYS A 58 -18.64 21.01 -3.63
CA LYS A 58 -19.87 21.84 -3.56
C LYS A 58 -20.07 22.51 -2.22
N ARG A 59 -19.60 21.90 -1.14
CA ARG A 59 -19.87 22.38 0.24
C ARG A 59 -18.65 22.93 0.96
N LYS A 60 -17.43 22.63 0.47
CA LYS A 60 -16.17 22.86 1.21
C LYS A 60 -16.21 22.27 2.62
N ALA A 61 -16.97 21.18 2.78
CA ALA A 61 -17.17 20.49 4.05
C ALA A 61 -16.11 19.40 4.22
N TYR A 62 -14.86 19.82 4.39
CA TYR A 62 -13.70 18.93 4.35
C TYR A 62 -13.69 17.90 5.49
N GLN A 63 -14.11 18.27 6.70
CA GLN A 63 -14.17 17.32 7.82
C GLN A 63 -15.18 16.20 7.54
N GLY A 64 -16.39 16.55 7.08
CA GLY A 64 -17.37 15.53 6.69
C GLY A 64 -16.92 14.67 5.50
N ALA A 65 -16.11 15.22 4.60
CA ALA A 65 -15.52 14.45 3.51
C ALA A 65 -14.49 13.45 4.05
N LEU A 66 -13.65 13.87 5.01
CA LEU A 66 -12.69 12.99 5.68
C LEU A 66 -13.38 11.84 6.38
N ASP A 67 -14.49 12.07 7.07
CA ASP A 67 -15.23 11.01 7.76
C ASP A 67 -15.65 9.90 6.77
N ARG A 68 -16.13 10.30 5.57
CA ARG A 68 -16.51 9.34 4.50
C ARG A 68 -15.32 8.64 3.88
N LEU A 69 -14.20 9.35 3.68
CA LEU A 69 -13.01 8.78 3.04
C LEU A 69 -12.27 7.83 3.98
N LEU A 70 -12.17 8.16 5.26
CA LEU A 70 -11.53 7.31 6.27
C LEU A 70 -12.29 6.00 6.47
N GLU A 71 -13.62 6.05 6.49
CA GLU A 71 -14.47 4.85 6.50
C GLU A 71 -14.10 3.89 5.36
N ILE A 72 -13.79 4.41 4.16
CA ILE A 72 -13.34 3.60 3.03
C ILE A 72 -12.01 2.93 3.31
N THR A 73 -11.04 3.68 3.86
CA THR A 73 -9.72 3.12 4.15
C THR A 73 -9.73 2.06 5.25
N GLU A 74 -10.71 2.12 6.16
CA GLU A 74 -10.85 1.20 7.29
C GLU A 74 -11.68 -0.04 6.93
N THR A 75 -12.73 0.13 6.14
CA THR A 75 -13.74 -0.93 5.89
C THR A 75 -13.57 -1.60 4.53
N TYR A 76 -13.10 -0.86 3.52
CA TYR A 76 -13.06 -1.31 2.13
C TYR A 76 -11.63 -1.30 1.58
N ALA A 77 -10.71 -2.00 2.26
CA ALA A 77 -9.28 -2.00 1.95
C ALA A 77 -8.93 -2.37 0.49
N GLU A 78 -9.75 -3.20 -0.15
CA GLU A 78 -9.58 -3.67 -1.54
C GLU A 78 -10.30 -2.78 -2.58
N PHE A 79 -10.82 -1.63 -2.16
CA PHE A 79 -11.60 -0.73 -3.02
C PHE A 79 -10.79 -0.30 -4.26
N SER A 80 -11.41 -0.41 -5.44
CA SER A 80 -10.70 -0.23 -6.72
C SER A 80 -10.10 1.17 -6.95
N ARG A 81 -10.58 2.19 -6.23
CA ARG A 81 -10.14 3.60 -6.35
C ARG A 81 -9.50 4.12 -5.07
N MET A 82 -8.84 3.24 -4.32
CA MET A 82 -8.17 3.60 -3.07
C MET A 82 -7.09 4.68 -3.29
N ASP A 83 -6.47 4.72 -4.46
CA ASP A 83 -5.53 5.78 -4.84
C ASP A 83 -6.16 7.18 -4.82
N GLU A 84 -7.35 7.35 -5.41
CA GLU A 84 -8.12 8.59 -5.33
C GLU A 84 -8.51 8.91 -3.88
N VAL A 85 -8.95 7.91 -3.12
CA VAL A 85 -9.38 8.09 -1.72
C VAL A 85 -8.23 8.67 -0.89
N LEU A 86 -7.04 8.07 -0.97
CA LEU A 86 -5.86 8.54 -0.26
C LEU A 86 -5.47 9.97 -0.68
N PHE A 87 -5.55 10.28 -1.98
CA PHE A 87 -5.29 11.62 -2.49
C PHE A 87 -6.27 12.66 -1.91
N LEU A 88 -7.57 12.36 -1.95
CA LEU A 88 -8.59 13.27 -1.44
C LEU A 88 -8.50 13.45 0.08
N ILE A 89 -8.07 12.44 0.84
CA ILE A 89 -7.77 12.60 2.27
C ILE A 89 -6.60 13.57 2.45
N GLY A 90 -5.55 13.43 1.65
CA GLY A 90 -4.42 14.34 1.65
C GLY A 90 -4.83 15.78 1.39
N GLU A 91 -5.60 16.02 0.31
CA GLU A 91 -6.11 17.36 -0.04
C GLU A 91 -7.03 17.93 1.04
N ALA A 92 -8.01 17.14 1.52
CA ALA A 92 -8.96 17.61 2.52
C ALA A 92 -8.26 18.01 3.82
N ASN A 93 -7.22 17.27 4.24
CA ASN A 93 -6.39 17.63 5.39
C ASN A 93 -5.61 18.95 5.18
N GLN A 94 -5.08 19.21 3.97
CA GLN A 94 -4.47 20.52 3.68
C GLN A 94 -5.48 21.65 3.86
N LYS A 95 -6.71 21.47 3.36
CA LYS A 95 -7.76 22.50 3.41
C LYS A 95 -8.22 22.85 4.83
N ILE A 96 -7.97 21.96 5.80
CA ILE A 96 -8.24 22.21 7.24
C ILE A 96 -6.96 22.37 8.06
N SER A 97 -5.86 22.73 7.41
CA SER A 97 -4.56 23.04 8.05
C SER A 97 -3.92 21.87 8.83
N LYS A 98 -4.31 20.62 8.53
CA LYS A 98 -3.69 19.40 9.09
C LYS A 98 -2.57 18.91 8.15
N GLN A 99 -1.48 19.66 8.08
CA GLN A 99 -0.39 19.37 7.15
C GLN A 99 0.27 18.01 7.39
N ASP A 100 0.51 17.62 8.64
CA ASP A 100 1.17 16.35 8.97
C ASP A 100 0.37 15.13 8.48
N GLU A 101 -0.95 15.14 8.70
CA GLU A 101 -1.84 14.10 8.17
C GLU A 101 -1.89 14.12 6.66
N SER A 102 -1.92 15.31 6.04
CA SER A 102 -1.85 15.42 4.58
C SER A 102 -0.61 14.71 4.01
N VAL A 103 0.58 15.01 4.57
CA VAL A 103 1.85 14.40 4.15
C VAL A 103 1.81 12.89 4.31
N LYS A 104 1.32 12.39 5.45
CA LYS A 104 1.21 10.96 5.74
C LYS A 104 0.37 10.22 4.70
N PHE A 105 -0.78 10.76 4.32
CA PHE A 105 -1.65 10.13 3.32
C PHE A 105 -1.08 10.22 1.91
N PHE A 106 -0.43 11.33 1.53
CA PHE A 106 0.28 11.41 0.26
C PHE A 106 1.45 10.44 0.18
N LYS A 107 2.28 10.34 1.22
CA LYS A 107 3.38 9.35 1.27
C LYS A 107 2.85 7.92 1.17
N ARG A 108 1.75 7.60 1.84
CA ARG A 108 1.08 6.29 1.71
C ARG A 108 0.63 6.04 0.27
N LEU A 109 0.01 7.03 -0.38
CA LEU A 109 -0.39 6.94 -1.78
C LEU A 109 0.81 6.65 -2.70
N LEU A 110 1.92 7.37 -2.54
CA LEU A 110 3.14 7.14 -3.34
C LEU A 110 3.72 5.74 -3.13
N LYS A 111 3.62 5.20 -1.92
CA LYS A 111 4.08 3.85 -1.57
C LYS A 111 3.16 2.77 -2.13
N ASP A 112 1.85 2.91 -1.95
CA ASP A 112 0.86 1.87 -2.24
C ASP A 112 0.47 1.86 -3.73
N PHE A 113 0.49 3.02 -4.40
CA PHE A 113 0.05 3.20 -5.80
C PHE A 113 1.02 4.09 -6.61
N PRO A 114 2.32 3.75 -6.71
CA PRO A 114 3.36 4.62 -7.28
C PRO A 114 3.08 5.13 -8.71
N ASP A 115 2.36 4.33 -9.51
CA ASP A 115 2.07 4.58 -10.93
C ASP A 115 0.70 5.24 -11.17
N SER A 116 -0.05 5.60 -10.12
CA SER A 116 -1.35 6.27 -10.26
C SER A 116 -1.19 7.73 -10.70
N GLU A 117 -2.13 8.23 -11.50
CA GLU A 117 -2.26 9.67 -11.80
C GLU A 117 -2.38 10.50 -10.51
N PHE A 118 -2.97 9.94 -9.45
CA PHE A 118 -3.06 10.60 -8.15
C PHE A 118 -1.71 10.65 -7.44
N SER A 119 -0.83 9.68 -7.64
CA SER A 119 0.54 9.71 -7.13
C SER A 119 1.36 10.82 -7.78
N LYS A 120 1.16 11.08 -9.08
CA LYS A 120 1.77 12.25 -9.74
C LYS A 120 1.33 13.56 -9.07
N LYS A 121 0.04 13.76 -8.86
CA LYS A 121 -0.50 14.94 -8.16
C LYS A 121 -0.01 15.04 -6.72
N ALA A 122 0.05 13.93 -5.99
CA ALA A 122 0.54 13.92 -4.62
C ALA A 122 2.00 14.40 -4.51
N ARG A 123 2.87 14.07 -5.47
CA ARG A 123 4.24 14.62 -5.52
C ARG A 123 4.23 16.13 -5.71
N GLU A 124 3.34 16.67 -6.54
CA GLU A 124 3.19 18.11 -6.75
C GLU A 124 2.78 18.81 -5.44
N HIS A 125 1.76 18.28 -4.74
CA HIS A 125 1.35 18.82 -3.44
C HIS A 125 2.45 18.73 -2.36
N LEU A 126 3.21 17.62 -2.30
CA LEU A 126 4.32 17.50 -1.35
C LEU A 126 5.42 18.52 -1.64
N ALA A 127 5.75 18.74 -2.92
CA ALA A 127 6.71 19.75 -3.33
C ALA A 127 6.26 21.17 -2.95
N GLU A 128 4.98 21.50 -3.13
CA GLU A 128 4.40 22.79 -2.68
C GLU A 128 4.50 22.99 -1.17
N MET A 129 4.47 21.90 -0.39
CA MET A 129 4.65 21.92 1.06
C MET A 129 6.12 21.97 1.50
N ASN A 130 7.07 22.03 0.56
CA ASN A 130 8.52 21.85 0.80
C ASN A 130 8.84 20.51 1.51
N VAL A 131 8.04 19.48 1.25
CA VAL A 131 8.26 18.13 1.76
C VAL A 131 8.83 17.28 0.65
N ALA A 132 9.99 16.66 0.89
CA ALA A 132 10.55 15.71 -0.05
C ALA A 132 9.57 14.53 -0.23
N ALA A 133 9.26 14.20 -1.48
CA ALA A 133 8.44 13.04 -1.82
C ALA A 133 9.18 11.69 -1.59
N ASP A 134 10.47 11.74 -1.25
CA ASP A 134 11.35 10.61 -1.01
C ASP A 134 11.23 10.06 0.41
N GLU A 135 10.66 8.85 0.52
CA GLU A 135 11.23 7.75 1.32
C GLU A 135 11.42 6.47 0.48
N SER A 136 11.30 6.55 -0.84
CA SER A 136 11.58 5.42 -1.74
C SER A 136 12.98 5.59 -2.32
N LYS A 137 13.95 4.94 -1.64
CA LYS A 137 15.37 4.74 -2.00
C LYS A 137 15.68 4.80 -3.52
N PRO A 138 16.91 5.24 -3.91
CA PRO A 138 17.35 5.36 -5.30
C PRO A 138 17.31 4.04 -6.07
#